data_AF-A0A3B8PVQ2-F1
#
_entry.id   AF-A0A3B8PVQ2-F1
#
_cell.length_a   1.000
_cell.length_b   1.000
_cell.length_c   1.000
_cell.angle_alpha   90.00
_cell.angle_beta   90.00
_cell.angle_gamma   90.00
#
_symmetry.space_group_name_H-M   'P 1'
#
loop_
_entity.id
_entity.type
_entity.pdbx_description
1 polymer ?
#
loop_
_entity_poly.entity_id
_entity_poly.type
_entity_poly.pdbx_seq_one_letter_code
_entity_poly.pdbx_strand_id
1 'polypeptide(L)'
;MRSLIAKLATLPRFRLPPATTAHTRHYMPYNEGKNEKTTKVFDTFIQTAEQAKLLVAWDADLAEPERDALQTITSRLAYFGRAESLVEAHLLDGITGVEADSVPLEEGEALLSGKELVRLLAPMTASKYDVWQAEFTKNALSNFGPKPTAAQKKKLPKVPTDLFDALRADTGELQAVGWNLPPGAQFVNYARPENAFALATKPRARCPGVRPTVARFALSSVVPPVITKALAVAEQIHKVLCREKISNGHPIFTGVGGKNHQHAHIFCESLGDSNAHITHVTIYSPEGFDHAAVEALRKIQWTWGFKGHDLRTVLHGVGRV
;
A
#
# COMPACT_ATOMS: atom_id res chain seq x y z
N MET A 1 32.49 4.22 13.01
CA MET A 1 31.32 3.32 13.02
C MET A 1 30.64 3.23 14.39
N ARG A 2 31.31 2.77 15.46
CA ARG A 2 30.71 2.73 16.82
C ARG A 2 30.14 4.08 17.27
N SER A 3 30.92 5.15 17.15
CA SER A 3 30.50 6.53 17.49
C SER A 3 29.25 6.97 16.69
N LEU A 4 29.25 6.77 15.36
CA LEU A 4 28.08 7.04 14.51
C LEU A 4 26.83 6.31 15.01
N ILE A 5 26.93 5.01 15.29
CA ILE A 5 25.79 4.21 15.76
C ILE A 5 25.30 4.68 17.13
N ALA A 6 26.20 5.05 18.03
CA ALA A 6 25.82 5.62 19.32
C ALA A 6 25.05 6.94 19.17
N LYS A 7 25.45 7.79 18.22
CA LYS A 7 24.76 9.06 17.91
C LYS A 7 23.39 8.86 17.23
N LEU A 8 23.28 7.87 16.34
CA LEU A 8 22.03 7.52 15.64
C LEU A 8 21.09 6.62 16.45
N ALA A 9 21.51 6.17 17.63
CA ALA A 9 20.65 5.44 18.57
C ALA A 9 19.63 6.35 19.29
N THR A 10 19.69 7.67 19.04
CA THR A 10 18.59 8.58 19.36
C THR A 10 17.39 8.31 18.46
N LEU A 11 16.20 8.71 18.92
CA LEU A 11 14.97 8.43 18.21
C LEU A 11 14.79 9.40 17.04
N PRO A 12 14.68 8.91 15.79
CA PRO A 12 14.47 9.78 14.65
C PRO A 12 13.08 10.40 14.64
N ARG A 13 12.94 11.47 13.86
CA ARG A 13 11.66 12.06 13.47
C ARG A 13 11.43 11.80 11.99
N PHE A 14 10.18 11.61 11.59
CA PHE A 14 9.84 11.25 10.21
C PHE A 14 8.91 12.28 9.59
N ARG A 15 9.07 12.47 8.27
CA ARG A 15 8.02 13.01 7.40
C ARG A 15 7.55 11.90 6.48
N LEU A 16 6.31 11.48 6.66
CA LEU A 16 5.74 10.40 5.85
C LEU A 16 5.32 10.92 4.47
N PRO A 17 5.57 10.16 3.40
CA PRO A 17 4.99 10.45 2.10
C PRO A 17 3.49 10.13 2.11
N PRO A 18 2.69 10.76 1.23
CA PRO A 18 1.36 10.27 0.93
C PRO A 18 1.44 8.81 0.46
N ALA A 19 0.69 7.95 1.14
CA ALA A 19 0.73 6.52 0.90
C ALA A 19 -0.67 5.90 1.00
N THR A 20 -0.83 4.68 0.51
CA THR A 20 -2.07 3.92 0.59
C THR A 20 -1.74 2.46 0.87
N THR A 21 -2.54 1.80 1.70
CA THR A 21 -2.41 0.36 1.93
C THR A 21 -3.06 -0.43 0.80
N ALA A 22 -2.38 -1.48 0.35
CA ALA A 22 -2.87 -2.39 -0.65
C ALA A 22 -2.45 -3.83 -0.31
N HIS A 23 -3.04 -4.79 -0.99
CA HIS A 23 -2.68 -6.19 -0.86
C HIS A 23 -2.87 -6.94 -2.17
N THR A 24 -2.03 -7.93 -2.41
CA THR A 24 -2.29 -8.98 -3.39
C THR A 24 -2.97 -10.16 -2.71
N ARG A 25 -3.67 -10.98 -3.50
CA ARG A 25 -4.36 -12.18 -3.02
C ARG A 25 -3.84 -13.37 -3.81
N HIS A 26 -3.25 -14.32 -3.09
CA HIS A 26 -2.69 -15.53 -3.68
C HIS A 26 -3.42 -16.74 -3.13
N TYR A 27 -3.73 -17.70 -4.00
CA TYR A 27 -4.22 -19.02 -3.59
C TYR A 27 -3.01 -19.96 -3.58
N MET A 28 -2.36 -20.08 -2.43
CA MET A 28 -1.13 -20.85 -2.29
C MET A 28 -1.46 -22.33 -2.09
N PRO A 29 -0.87 -23.24 -2.89
CA PRO A 29 -1.09 -24.67 -2.71
C PRO A 29 -0.42 -25.13 -1.41
N TYR A 30 -1.08 -26.05 -0.71
CA TYR A 30 -0.48 -26.81 0.38
C TYR A 30 -1.00 -28.25 0.33
N ASN A 31 -0.15 -29.18 0.76
CA ASN A 31 -0.48 -30.60 0.75
C ASN A 31 -1.14 -31.00 2.07
N GLU A 32 -2.32 -31.59 1.98
CA GLU A 32 -3.02 -32.20 3.11
C GLU A 32 -3.21 -33.70 2.82
N GLY A 33 -2.27 -34.51 3.31
CA GLY A 33 -2.18 -35.92 2.97
C GLY A 33 -1.83 -36.12 1.50
N LYS A 34 -2.74 -36.71 0.73
CA LYS A 34 -2.58 -36.96 -0.73
C LYS A 34 -3.22 -35.90 -1.62
N ASN A 35 -3.94 -34.94 -1.04
CA ASN A 35 -4.68 -33.93 -1.79
C ASN A 35 -3.94 -32.59 -1.73
N GLU A 36 -3.83 -31.92 -2.88
CA GLU A 36 -3.42 -30.53 -2.96
C GLU A 36 -4.64 -29.64 -2.70
N LYS A 37 -4.57 -28.81 -1.66
CA LYS A 37 -5.57 -27.79 -1.35
C LYS A 37 -4.97 -26.41 -1.56
N THR A 38 -5.80 -25.38 -1.66
CA THR A 38 -5.33 -23.99 -1.72
C THR A 38 -5.79 -23.22 -0.49
N THR A 39 -4.91 -22.38 0.04
CA THR A 39 -5.25 -21.40 1.08
C THR A 39 -5.09 -19.99 0.54
N LYS A 40 -6.00 -19.10 0.93
CA LYS A 40 -5.97 -17.71 0.49
C LYS A 40 -5.03 -16.90 1.39
N VAL A 41 -3.91 -16.48 0.83
CA VAL A 41 -2.90 -15.64 1.48
C VAL A 41 -3.05 -14.20 0.99
N PHE A 42 -2.98 -13.26 1.91
CA PHE A 42 -2.91 -11.83 1.63
C PHE A 42 -1.46 -11.38 1.84
N ASP A 43 -0.87 -10.77 0.81
CA ASP A 43 0.43 -10.11 0.95
C ASP A 43 0.19 -8.60 0.92
N THR A 44 0.40 -7.95 2.05
CA THR A 44 0.11 -6.53 2.26
C THR A 44 1.33 -5.68 1.94
N PHE A 45 1.10 -4.55 1.28
CA PHE A 45 2.14 -3.58 0.94
C PHE A 45 1.61 -2.15 1.03
N ILE A 46 2.55 -1.21 1.09
CA ILE A 46 2.26 0.23 1.07
C ILE A 46 2.63 0.74 -0.31
N GLN A 47 1.69 1.40 -0.98
CA GLN A 47 1.92 2.09 -2.24
C GLN A 47 2.16 3.58 -1.98
N THR A 48 3.31 4.09 -2.42
CA THR A 48 3.65 5.51 -2.41
C THR A 48 3.53 6.10 -3.83
N ALA A 49 3.45 7.42 -3.95
CA ALA A 49 3.55 8.07 -5.25
C ALA A 49 5.00 8.03 -5.77
N GLU A 50 5.17 8.00 -7.09
CA GLU A 50 6.46 7.80 -7.80
C GLU A 50 7.60 8.74 -7.36
N GLN A 51 7.28 9.94 -6.88
CA GLN A 51 8.28 10.93 -6.42
C GLN A 51 8.17 11.25 -4.92
N ALA A 52 7.32 10.53 -4.19
CA ALA A 52 7.14 10.78 -2.77
C ALA A 52 8.31 10.20 -1.97
N LYS A 53 8.87 11.01 -1.07
CA LYS A 53 10.05 10.66 -0.29
C LYS A 53 9.66 10.50 1.18
N LEU A 54 10.21 9.48 1.84
CA LEU A 54 10.26 9.39 3.29
C LEU A 54 11.49 10.16 3.77
N LEU A 55 11.29 11.15 4.62
CA LEU A 55 12.40 11.85 5.27
C LEU A 55 12.56 11.32 6.68
N VAL A 56 13.81 11.04 7.05
CA VAL A 56 14.19 10.60 8.40
C VAL A 56 15.23 11.56 8.93
N ALA A 57 14.98 12.14 10.09
CA ALA A 57 15.83 13.14 10.71
C ALA A 57 16.25 12.70 12.11
N TRP A 58 17.54 12.76 12.39
CA TRP A 58 18.09 12.57 13.73
C TRP A 58 18.61 13.90 14.26
N ASP A 59 18.43 14.11 15.56
CA ASP A 59 19.10 15.19 16.28
C ASP A 59 20.49 14.68 16.71
N ALA A 60 21.45 14.75 15.79
CA ALA A 60 22.79 14.24 15.97
C ALA A 60 23.80 15.09 15.19
N ASP A 61 24.81 15.58 15.88
CA ASP A 61 25.95 16.27 15.26
C ASP A 61 27.00 15.24 14.82
N LEU A 62 27.21 15.13 13.52
CA LEU A 62 28.10 14.13 12.91
C LEU A 62 29.38 14.80 12.41
N ALA A 63 30.53 14.28 12.84
CA ALA A 63 31.81 14.67 12.28
C ALA A 63 31.95 14.12 10.84
N GLU A 64 32.83 14.71 10.02
CA GLU A 64 33.04 14.28 8.62
C GLU A 64 33.23 12.76 8.45
N PRO A 65 34.07 12.05 9.24
CA PRO A 65 34.22 10.60 9.09
C PRO A 65 32.96 9.80 9.42
N GLU A 66 32.08 10.34 10.26
CA GLU A 66 30.80 9.72 10.62
C GLU A 66 29.76 9.95 9.53
N ARG A 67 29.76 11.16 8.94
CA ARG A 67 28.93 11.53 7.81
C ARG A 67 29.25 10.67 6.58
N ASP A 68 30.53 10.49 6.26
CA ASP A 68 31.00 9.62 5.17
C ASP A 68 30.59 8.15 5.36
N ALA A 69 30.69 7.68 6.61
CA ALA A 69 30.26 6.33 6.97
C ALA A 69 28.74 6.16 6.81
N LEU A 70 27.94 7.16 7.23
CA LEU A 70 26.49 7.16 7.06
C LEU A 70 26.10 7.20 5.57
N GLN A 71 26.78 8.02 4.77
CA GLN A 71 26.58 8.07 3.33
C GLN A 71 26.85 6.71 2.67
N THR A 72 27.93 6.02 3.09
CA THR A 72 28.26 4.69 2.58
C THR A 72 27.22 3.63 2.97
N ILE A 73 26.67 3.71 4.19
CA ILE A 73 25.62 2.78 4.64
C ILE A 73 24.33 3.02 3.85
N THR A 74 23.89 4.28 3.75
CA THR A 74 22.65 4.65 3.06
C THR A 74 22.71 4.30 1.58
N SER A 75 23.85 4.53 0.90
CA SER A 75 24.02 4.20 -0.51
C SER A 75 24.03 2.69 -0.80
N ARG A 76 24.15 1.85 0.23
CA ARG A 76 24.14 0.37 0.12
C ARG A 76 22.87 -0.26 0.66
N LEU A 77 21.94 0.54 1.19
CA LEU A 77 20.66 0.06 1.70
C LEU A 77 19.74 -0.24 0.52
N ALA A 78 19.45 -1.52 0.28
CA ALA A 78 18.62 -1.96 -0.85
C ALA A 78 17.17 -2.26 -0.47
N TYR A 79 16.89 -2.52 0.82
CA TYR A 79 15.54 -2.85 1.28
C TYR A 79 15.31 -2.48 2.76
N PHE A 80 14.03 -2.29 3.14
CA PHE A 80 13.60 -2.11 4.54
C PHE A 80 12.85 -3.33 5.06
N GLY A 81 13.50 -4.12 5.92
CA GLY A 81 12.91 -5.21 6.71
C GLY A 81 12.53 -6.46 5.89
N ARG A 82 11.82 -6.27 4.78
CA ARG A 82 11.41 -7.28 3.80
C ARG A 82 12.15 -7.07 2.48
N ALA A 83 12.52 -8.14 1.79
CA ALA A 83 13.26 -8.07 0.52
C ALA A 83 12.44 -7.39 -0.60
N GLU A 84 11.11 -7.41 -0.49
CA GLU A 84 10.18 -6.78 -1.43
C GLU A 84 10.01 -5.26 -1.18
N SER A 85 10.54 -4.74 -0.07
CA SER A 85 10.47 -3.33 0.31
C SER A 85 11.72 -2.59 -0.19
N LEU A 86 11.86 -2.49 -1.51
CA LEU A 86 13.03 -1.90 -2.17
C LEU A 86 13.15 -0.41 -1.88
N VAL A 87 14.37 0.04 -1.58
CA VAL A 87 14.65 1.46 -1.33
C VAL A 87 15.96 1.93 -1.95
N GLU A 88 16.02 3.23 -2.20
CA GLU A 88 17.24 3.98 -2.43
C GLU A 88 17.32 5.08 -1.36
N ALA A 89 18.43 5.14 -0.62
CA ALA A 89 18.63 6.11 0.45
C ALA A 89 19.87 6.97 0.17
N HIS A 90 19.75 8.26 0.45
CA HIS A 90 20.84 9.22 0.34
C HIS A 90 20.77 10.23 1.49
N LEU A 91 21.92 10.71 1.91
CA LEU A 91 22.01 11.84 2.84
C LEU A 91 21.65 13.13 2.09
N LEU A 92 20.85 13.99 2.73
CA LEU A 92 20.49 15.30 2.19
C LEU A 92 21.40 16.38 2.77
N ASP A 93 21.94 17.23 1.90
CA ASP A 93 22.83 18.32 2.27
C ASP A 93 22.11 19.66 2.34
N GLY A 94 22.56 20.54 3.25
CA GLY A 94 22.00 21.88 3.40
C GLY A 94 20.60 21.94 4.01
N ILE A 95 20.08 20.82 4.54
CA ILE A 95 18.80 20.78 5.24
C ILE A 95 19.04 20.91 6.75
N THR A 96 18.51 21.97 7.34
CA THR A 96 18.64 22.26 8.79
C THR A 96 17.49 21.70 9.63
N GLY A 97 16.45 21.16 8.99
CA GLY A 97 15.31 20.56 9.68
C GLY A 97 14.29 19.96 8.73
N VAL A 98 13.45 19.10 9.27
CA VAL A 98 12.30 18.49 8.58
C VAL A 98 11.04 18.86 9.35
N GLU A 99 9.98 19.24 8.66
CA GLU A 99 8.64 19.39 9.24
C GLU A 99 8.05 18.02 9.57
N ALA A 100 8.58 17.37 10.60
CA ALA A 100 8.19 16.02 10.97
C ALA A 100 6.69 15.94 11.30
N ASP A 101 6.01 14.97 10.70
CA ASP A 101 4.62 14.66 10.99
C ASP A 101 4.47 13.44 11.89
N SER A 102 5.58 12.71 12.11
CA SER A 102 5.61 11.52 12.92
C SER A 102 6.80 11.58 13.88
N VAL A 103 6.52 11.64 15.17
CA VAL A 103 7.51 11.92 16.22
C VAL A 103 7.37 10.94 17.39
N PRO A 104 8.46 10.66 18.13
CA PRO A 104 8.37 9.91 19.38
C PRO A 104 7.38 10.57 20.35
N LEU A 105 6.60 9.74 21.03
CA LEU A 105 5.68 10.15 22.08
C LEU A 105 6.20 9.64 23.43
N GLU A 106 6.39 10.55 24.39
CA GLU A 106 6.85 10.17 25.72
C GLU A 106 5.76 9.46 26.52
N GLU A 107 6.17 8.66 27.50
CA GLU A 107 5.22 7.95 28.35
C GLU A 107 4.43 8.93 29.21
N GLY A 108 3.10 8.90 29.10
CA GLY A 108 2.19 9.83 29.80
C GLY A 108 1.86 11.10 29.01
N GLU A 109 2.46 11.33 27.85
CA GLU A 109 2.09 12.44 26.97
C GLU A 109 0.76 12.17 26.26
N ALA A 110 -0.11 13.18 26.19
CA ALA A 110 -1.41 13.06 25.54
C ALA A 110 -1.28 13.06 24.02
N LEU A 111 -1.96 12.13 23.35
CA LEU A 111 -2.02 12.08 21.89
C LEU A 111 -2.82 13.27 21.34
N LEU A 112 -2.20 14.04 20.47
CA LEU A 112 -2.86 15.18 19.79
C LEU A 112 -3.98 14.70 18.86
N SER A 113 -5.02 15.52 18.71
CA SER A 113 -6.12 15.26 17.77
C SER A 113 -5.61 15.14 16.33
N GLY A 114 -6.12 14.16 15.57
CA GLY A 114 -5.68 13.85 14.20
C GLY A 114 -4.40 13.01 14.12
N LYS A 115 -3.88 12.53 15.25
CA LYS A 115 -2.76 11.59 15.33
C LYS A 115 -3.24 10.24 15.84
N GLU A 116 -2.56 9.18 15.43
CA GLU A 116 -2.69 7.83 15.97
C GLU A 116 -1.37 7.36 16.59
N LEU A 117 -1.49 6.45 17.56
CA LEU A 117 -0.37 5.84 18.25
C LEU A 117 0.15 4.64 17.47
N VAL A 118 1.45 4.60 17.23
CA VAL A 118 2.14 3.46 16.60
C VAL A 118 3.30 3.03 17.47
N ARG A 119 3.39 1.74 17.73
CA ARG A 119 4.48 1.16 18.50
C ARG A 119 5.56 0.63 17.56
N LEU A 120 6.76 1.19 17.66
CA LEU A 120 7.92 0.81 16.85
C LEU A 120 8.98 0.16 17.73
N LEU A 121 9.82 -0.68 17.11
CA LEU A 121 11.02 -1.19 17.74
C LEU A 121 12.20 -0.26 17.39
N ALA A 122 12.93 0.20 18.40
CA ALA A 122 14.07 1.11 18.25
C ALA A 122 15.25 0.65 19.13
N PRO A 123 16.49 1.02 18.78
CA PRO A 123 17.62 0.79 19.67
C PRO A 123 17.50 1.63 20.94
N MET A 124 18.07 1.12 22.03
CA MET A 124 18.42 1.92 23.20
C MET A 124 19.59 2.84 22.87
N THR A 125 19.66 4.00 23.51
CA THR A 125 20.87 4.82 23.52
C THR A 125 22.02 4.05 24.18
N ALA A 126 23.27 4.30 23.78
CA ALA A 126 24.44 3.61 24.34
C ALA A 126 24.47 3.62 25.88
N SER A 127 24.20 4.76 26.52
CA SER A 127 24.18 4.86 27.99
C SER A 127 23.09 4.00 28.64
N LYS A 128 21.92 3.87 28.00
CA LYS A 128 20.83 2.99 28.47
C LYS A 128 21.20 1.52 28.29
N TYR A 129 21.93 1.19 27.22
CA TYR A 129 22.42 -0.16 26.98
C TYR A 129 23.39 -0.62 28.08
N ASP A 130 24.34 0.22 28.48
CA ASP A 130 25.32 -0.12 29.52
C ASP A 130 24.65 -0.42 30.87
N VAL A 131 23.65 0.41 31.24
CA VAL A 131 22.83 0.18 32.44
C VAL A 131 22.05 -1.13 32.32
N TRP A 132 21.35 -1.33 31.20
CA TRP A 132 20.57 -2.54 30.95
C TRP A 132 21.43 -3.81 30.98
N GLN A 133 22.61 -3.79 30.37
CA GLN A 133 23.54 -4.91 30.32
C GLN A 133 24.04 -5.30 31.72
N ALA A 134 24.40 -4.30 32.53
CA ALA A 134 24.84 -4.50 33.90
C ALA A 134 23.71 -5.09 34.78
N GLU A 135 22.50 -4.56 34.67
CA GLU A 135 21.31 -5.06 35.37
C GLU A 135 20.93 -6.48 34.93
N PHE A 136 20.91 -6.74 33.62
CA PHE A 136 20.60 -8.06 33.07
C PHE A 136 21.60 -9.11 33.56
N THR A 137 22.89 -8.80 33.51
CA THR A 137 23.96 -9.71 33.94
C THR A 137 23.89 -9.94 35.45
N LYS A 138 23.62 -8.91 36.24
CA LYS A 138 23.41 -9.02 37.69
C LYS A 138 22.21 -9.91 38.02
N ASN A 139 21.06 -9.68 37.39
CA ASN A 139 19.83 -10.44 37.62
C ASN A 139 19.97 -11.91 37.19
N ALA A 140 20.59 -12.14 36.03
CA ALA A 140 20.82 -13.48 35.53
C ALA A 140 21.82 -14.26 36.41
N LEU A 141 22.83 -13.59 37.00
CA LEU A 141 23.72 -14.21 37.99
C LEU A 141 23.02 -14.48 39.33
N SER A 142 22.15 -13.57 39.80
CA SER A 142 21.42 -13.77 41.06
C SER A 142 20.47 -14.97 41.04
N ASN A 143 19.96 -15.34 39.86
CA ASN A 143 19.13 -16.56 39.69
C ASN A 143 19.88 -17.86 40.06
N PHE A 144 21.22 -17.83 40.12
CA PHE A 144 22.05 -18.98 40.50
C PHE A 144 22.53 -18.93 41.97
N GLY A 145 22.13 -17.93 42.76
CA GLY A 145 22.51 -17.77 44.17
C GLY A 145 23.80 -16.95 44.41
N PRO A 146 24.26 -16.81 45.68
CA PRO A 146 25.29 -15.84 46.07
C PRO A 146 26.72 -16.15 45.57
N LYS A 147 27.01 -17.39 45.13
CA LYS A 147 28.28 -17.78 44.50
C LYS A 147 28.04 -18.77 43.35
N PRO A 148 27.70 -18.27 42.14
CA PRO A 148 27.53 -19.12 40.98
C PRO A 148 28.85 -19.76 40.56
N THR A 149 28.82 -21.06 40.30
CA THR A 149 29.96 -21.83 39.78
C THR A 149 30.32 -21.41 38.35
N ALA A 150 31.56 -21.66 37.92
CA ALA A 150 32.00 -21.33 36.56
C ALA A 150 31.17 -22.03 35.46
N ALA A 151 30.67 -23.24 35.73
CA ALA A 151 29.78 -23.97 34.82
C ALA A 151 28.40 -23.30 34.70
N GLN A 152 27.85 -22.77 35.80
CA GLN A 152 26.59 -22.00 35.79
C GLN A 152 26.76 -20.68 35.04
N LYS A 153 27.89 -19.98 35.22
CA LYS A 153 28.19 -18.75 34.47
C LYS A 153 28.24 -18.96 32.96
N LYS A 154 28.72 -20.13 32.50
CA LYS A 154 28.73 -20.51 31.07
C LYS A 154 27.34 -20.82 30.50
N LYS A 155 26.33 -21.08 31.34
CA LYS A 155 24.94 -21.30 30.90
C LYS A 155 24.17 -19.99 30.68
N LEU A 156 24.69 -18.84 31.09
CA LEU A 156 24.03 -17.57 30.82
C LEU A 156 24.02 -17.27 29.31
N PRO A 157 22.94 -16.68 28.79
CA PRO A 157 22.92 -16.19 27.41
C PRO A 157 24.02 -15.13 27.26
N LYS A 158 24.80 -15.26 26.18
CA LYS A 158 25.89 -14.33 25.88
C LYS A 158 25.29 -12.97 25.54
N VAL A 159 25.52 -11.98 26.41
CA VAL A 159 25.12 -10.59 26.17
C VAL A 159 26.21 -9.91 25.34
N PRO A 160 25.87 -9.18 24.25
CA PRO A 160 26.83 -8.41 23.48
C PRO A 160 27.56 -7.37 24.34
N THR A 161 28.77 -6.97 23.96
CA THR A 161 29.61 -6.12 24.83
C THR A 161 29.19 -4.66 24.83
N ASP A 162 28.79 -4.15 23.66
CA ASP A 162 28.28 -2.80 23.46
C ASP A 162 27.02 -2.82 22.56
N LEU A 163 26.39 -1.66 22.42
CA LEU A 163 25.22 -1.49 21.53
C LEU A 163 25.54 -1.85 20.07
N PHE A 164 26.77 -1.61 19.62
CA PHE A 164 27.17 -1.86 18.24
C PHE A 164 27.24 -3.37 17.94
N ASP A 165 27.76 -4.15 18.86
CA ASP A 165 27.76 -5.62 18.79
C ASP A 165 26.34 -6.15 18.88
N ALA A 166 25.48 -5.54 19.69
CA ALA A 166 24.07 -5.94 19.81
C ALA A 166 23.30 -5.77 18.50
N LEU A 167 23.52 -4.67 17.78
CA LEU A 167 22.88 -4.40 16.48
C LEU A 167 23.38 -5.29 15.33
N ARG A 168 24.52 -5.96 15.54
CA ARG A 168 25.11 -6.89 14.56
C ARG A 168 24.81 -8.35 14.87
N ALA A 169 24.11 -8.64 15.96
CA ALA A 169 23.77 -10.00 16.35
C ALA A 169 22.87 -10.64 15.29
N ASP A 170 23.19 -11.89 14.94
CA ASP A 170 22.39 -12.65 13.99
C ASP A 170 21.08 -13.10 14.63
N THR A 171 19.97 -12.99 13.89
CA THR A 171 18.64 -13.33 14.41
C THR A 171 18.50 -14.82 14.70
N GLY A 172 19.15 -15.69 13.93
CA GLY A 172 19.19 -17.13 14.17
C GLY A 172 19.96 -17.48 15.44
N GLU A 173 21.10 -16.83 15.68
CA GLU A 173 21.86 -17.00 16.93
C GLU A 173 21.04 -16.56 18.15
N LEU A 174 20.34 -15.42 18.06
CA LEU A 174 19.50 -14.91 19.14
C LEU A 174 18.32 -15.84 19.44
N GLN A 175 17.65 -16.35 18.41
CA GLN A 175 16.53 -17.29 18.56
C GLN A 175 16.98 -18.63 19.13
N ALA A 176 18.14 -19.15 18.69
CA ALA A 176 18.67 -20.43 19.15
C ALA A 176 18.94 -20.44 20.67
N VAL A 177 19.27 -19.29 21.25
CA VAL A 177 19.49 -19.13 22.69
C VAL A 177 18.28 -18.55 23.43
N GLY A 178 17.12 -18.42 22.77
CA GLY A 178 15.83 -18.09 23.38
C GLY A 178 15.59 -16.61 23.65
N TRP A 179 16.26 -15.69 22.97
CA TRP A 179 15.94 -14.26 23.09
C TRP A 179 14.59 -13.94 22.46
N ASN A 180 13.65 -13.44 23.28
CA ASN A 180 12.35 -12.94 22.80
C ASN A 180 12.46 -11.54 22.19
N LEU A 181 13.41 -10.74 22.66
CA LEU A 181 13.70 -9.41 22.18
C LEU A 181 15.21 -9.28 21.99
N PRO A 182 15.70 -8.75 20.85
CA PRO A 182 17.12 -8.53 20.65
C PRO A 182 17.72 -7.66 21.76
N PRO A 183 18.93 -7.98 22.26
CA PRO A 183 19.63 -7.14 23.22
C PRO A 183 19.70 -5.68 22.76
N GLY A 184 19.40 -4.73 23.66
CA GLY A 184 19.42 -3.31 23.33
C GLY A 184 18.26 -2.81 22.47
N ALA A 185 17.25 -3.62 22.18
CA ALA A 185 16.02 -3.15 21.56
C ALA A 185 15.00 -2.71 22.63
N GLN A 186 14.22 -1.68 22.30
CA GLN A 186 13.12 -1.17 23.13
C GLN A 186 11.91 -0.85 22.25
N PHE A 187 10.71 -0.99 22.82
CA PHE A 187 9.50 -0.50 22.16
C PHE A 187 9.29 0.97 22.48
N VAL A 188 9.05 1.76 21.43
CA VAL A 188 8.85 3.21 21.52
C VAL A 188 7.54 3.56 20.83
N ASN A 189 6.78 4.46 21.46
CA ASN A 189 5.56 4.98 20.90
C ASN A 189 5.87 6.16 19.98
N TYR A 190 5.20 6.21 18.84
CA TYR A 190 5.23 7.33 17.91
C TYR A 190 3.81 7.83 17.69
N ALA A 191 3.65 9.14 17.61
CA ALA A 191 2.43 9.78 17.13
C ALA A 191 2.59 10.07 15.64
N ARG A 192 1.77 9.46 14.78
CA ARG A 192 1.74 9.73 13.32
C ARG A 192 0.36 10.23 12.88
N PRO A 193 0.21 10.87 11.71
CA PRO A 193 -1.11 11.27 11.21
C PRO A 193 -2.05 10.07 11.05
N GLU A 194 -3.30 10.19 11.52
CA GLU A 194 -4.32 9.12 11.40
C GLU A 194 -4.66 8.79 9.93
N ASN A 195 -4.45 9.76 9.04
CA ASN A 195 -4.71 9.67 7.61
C ASN A 195 -3.45 9.36 6.79
N ALA A 196 -2.37 8.86 7.42
CA ALA A 196 -1.10 8.55 6.74
C ALA A 196 -1.27 7.57 5.55
N PHE A 197 -2.32 6.75 5.57
CA PHE A 197 -2.66 5.80 4.50
C PHE A 197 -4.00 6.08 3.82
N ALA A 198 -4.57 7.27 3.99
CA ALA A 198 -5.84 7.61 3.37
C ALA A 198 -5.73 7.52 1.84
N LEU A 199 -6.78 7.00 1.20
CA LEU A 199 -6.86 6.90 -0.25
C LEU A 199 -6.75 8.29 -0.88
N ALA A 200 -5.60 8.61 -1.44
CA ALA A 200 -5.43 9.79 -2.26
C ALA A 200 -6.17 9.56 -3.57
N THR A 201 -7.45 9.94 -3.65
CA THR A 201 -8.12 10.05 -4.95
C THR A 201 -7.32 11.05 -5.77
N LYS A 202 -6.59 10.60 -6.80
CA LYS A 202 -6.08 11.51 -7.82
C LYS A 202 -7.27 11.84 -8.72
N PRO A 203 -7.90 13.03 -8.61
CA PRO A 203 -8.84 13.43 -9.63
C PRO A 203 -8.08 13.44 -10.95
N ARG A 204 -8.51 12.60 -11.89
CA ARG A 204 -7.96 12.64 -13.25
C ARG A 204 -8.20 14.05 -13.77
N ALA A 205 -7.14 14.75 -14.18
CA ALA A 205 -7.26 16.10 -14.72
C ALA A 205 -8.32 16.09 -15.82
N ARG A 206 -9.46 16.75 -15.57
CA ARG A 206 -10.47 17.00 -16.60
C ARG A 206 -9.82 18.02 -17.53
N CYS A 207 -9.62 17.69 -18.81
CA CYS A 207 -9.33 18.70 -19.83
C CYS A 207 -10.63 19.50 -20.02
N PRO A 208 -10.71 20.76 -19.54
CA PRO A 208 -11.93 21.54 -19.69
C PRO A 208 -12.15 21.80 -21.18
N GLY A 209 -13.32 21.43 -21.72
CA GLY A 209 -13.72 21.72 -23.09
C GLY A 209 -13.70 20.55 -24.08
N VAL A 210 -13.11 19.39 -23.75
CA VAL A 210 -13.14 18.22 -24.63
C VAL A 210 -14.20 17.22 -24.15
N ARG A 211 -15.27 17.05 -24.94
CA ARG A 211 -16.28 16.02 -24.68
C ARG A 211 -15.72 14.65 -25.09
N PRO A 212 -15.76 13.62 -24.22
CA PRO A 212 -15.40 12.27 -24.61
C PRO A 212 -16.38 11.75 -25.66
N THR A 213 -15.90 11.04 -26.67
CA THR A 213 -16.74 10.49 -27.75
C THR A 213 -17.05 9.03 -27.58
N VAL A 214 -16.34 8.32 -26.70
CA VAL A 214 -16.50 6.87 -26.48
C VAL A 214 -16.61 6.52 -25.00
N ALA A 215 -17.53 5.62 -24.69
CA ALA A 215 -17.61 4.93 -23.41
C ALA A 215 -17.59 3.41 -23.65
N ARG A 216 -16.75 2.69 -22.91
CA ARG A 216 -16.56 1.25 -23.10
C ARG A 216 -16.88 0.47 -21.84
N PHE A 217 -17.62 -0.62 -22.00
CA PHE A 217 -18.07 -1.49 -20.94
C PHE A 217 -17.57 -2.91 -21.18
N ALA A 218 -17.13 -3.61 -20.13
CA ALA A 218 -17.05 -5.07 -20.15
C ALA A 218 -18.39 -5.69 -19.78
N LEU A 219 -18.70 -6.78 -20.44
CA LEU A 219 -19.88 -7.60 -20.22
C LEU A 219 -19.50 -8.85 -19.42
N SER A 220 -20.25 -9.13 -18.35
CA SER A 220 -20.05 -10.33 -17.53
C SER A 220 -21.38 -11.01 -17.29
N SER A 221 -21.48 -12.30 -17.65
CA SER A 221 -22.65 -13.13 -17.34
C SER A 221 -22.23 -14.58 -17.17
N VAL A 222 -23.02 -15.35 -16.40
CA VAL A 222 -22.84 -16.81 -16.27
C VAL A 222 -23.05 -17.51 -17.62
N VAL A 223 -23.95 -16.96 -18.46
CA VAL A 223 -24.20 -17.44 -19.82
C VAL A 223 -24.09 -16.24 -20.76
N PRO A 224 -22.88 -15.95 -21.27
CA PRO A 224 -22.66 -14.77 -22.09
C PRO A 224 -23.38 -14.89 -23.45
N PRO A 225 -23.95 -13.80 -23.99
CA PRO A 225 -24.61 -13.82 -25.30
C PRO A 225 -23.56 -13.90 -26.41
N VAL A 226 -23.86 -14.68 -27.45
CA VAL A 226 -23.06 -14.72 -28.69
C VAL A 226 -23.21 -13.44 -29.52
N ILE A 227 -22.20 -13.10 -30.33
CA ILE A 227 -22.15 -11.88 -31.14
C ILE A 227 -23.31 -11.78 -32.13
N THR A 228 -23.90 -12.90 -32.55
CA THR A 228 -25.11 -12.92 -33.39
C THR A 228 -26.33 -12.32 -32.68
N LYS A 229 -26.27 -12.11 -31.36
CA LYS A 229 -27.28 -11.41 -30.55
C LYS A 229 -26.91 -9.94 -30.26
N ALA A 230 -25.88 -9.39 -30.93
CA ALA A 230 -25.43 -8.01 -30.74
C ALA A 230 -26.56 -6.99 -30.82
N LEU A 231 -27.46 -7.10 -31.81
CA LEU A 231 -28.58 -6.17 -31.95
C LEU A 231 -29.54 -6.23 -30.75
N ALA A 232 -29.84 -7.44 -30.27
CA ALA A 232 -30.72 -7.62 -29.11
C ALA A 232 -30.07 -7.05 -27.84
N VAL A 233 -28.76 -7.23 -27.67
CA VAL A 233 -28.01 -6.65 -26.55
C VAL A 233 -27.97 -5.12 -26.66
N ALA A 234 -27.63 -4.59 -27.83
CA ALA A 234 -27.57 -3.14 -28.09
C ALA A 234 -28.91 -2.44 -27.85
N GLU A 235 -30.03 -3.03 -28.29
CA GLU A 235 -31.36 -2.47 -28.07
C GLU A 235 -31.74 -2.42 -26.58
N GLN A 236 -31.34 -3.42 -25.79
CA GLN A 236 -31.59 -3.39 -24.35
C GLN A 236 -30.77 -2.30 -23.66
N ILE A 237 -29.54 -2.10 -24.10
CA ILE A 237 -28.66 -1.04 -23.61
C ILE A 237 -29.27 0.32 -23.91
N HIS A 238 -29.74 0.50 -25.14
CA HIS A 238 -30.45 1.70 -25.56
C HIS A 238 -31.69 1.95 -24.68
N LYS A 239 -32.52 0.94 -24.44
CA LYS A 239 -33.69 1.07 -23.54
C LYS A 239 -33.31 1.50 -22.14
N VAL A 240 -32.22 0.99 -21.56
CA VAL A 240 -31.77 1.39 -20.23
C VAL A 240 -31.29 2.83 -20.23
N LEU A 241 -30.50 3.23 -21.23
CA LEU A 241 -30.03 4.60 -21.38
C LEU A 241 -31.20 5.58 -21.48
N CYS A 242 -32.26 5.23 -22.22
CA CYS A 242 -33.44 6.08 -22.39
C CYS A 242 -34.36 6.15 -21.17
N ARG A 243 -34.09 5.40 -20.08
CA ARG A 243 -34.89 5.52 -18.85
C ARG A 243 -34.67 6.87 -18.18
N GLU A 244 -35.76 7.44 -17.65
CA GLU A 244 -35.75 8.72 -16.95
C GLU A 244 -34.75 8.74 -15.78
N LYS A 245 -34.69 7.65 -14.99
CA LYS A 245 -33.75 7.50 -13.87
C LYS A 245 -32.27 7.49 -14.27
N ILE A 246 -31.95 7.16 -15.52
CA ILE A 246 -30.57 7.02 -16.01
C ILE A 246 -30.12 8.30 -16.69
N SER A 247 -30.81 8.71 -17.76
CA SER A 247 -30.42 9.87 -18.57
C SER A 247 -31.45 10.99 -18.61
N ASN A 248 -32.60 10.84 -17.96
CA ASN A 248 -33.71 11.78 -18.06
C ASN A 248 -34.12 12.08 -19.52
N GLY A 249 -34.04 11.09 -20.41
CA GLY A 249 -34.37 11.25 -21.83
C GLY A 249 -33.35 12.06 -22.64
N HIS A 250 -32.07 12.06 -22.23
CA HIS A 250 -31.03 12.85 -22.88
C HIS A 250 -31.00 12.64 -24.42
N PRO A 251 -31.04 13.71 -25.24
CA PRO A 251 -31.14 13.62 -26.70
C PRO A 251 -30.07 12.74 -27.35
N ILE A 252 -28.84 12.76 -26.81
CA ILE A 252 -27.74 11.94 -27.32
C ILE A 252 -28.02 10.43 -27.26
N PHE A 253 -28.85 9.96 -26.32
CA PHE A 253 -29.20 8.55 -26.20
C PHE A 253 -30.53 8.23 -26.87
N THR A 254 -31.52 9.12 -26.76
CA THR A 254 -32.85 8.90 -27.34
C THR A 254 -32.88 9.09 -28.86
N GLY A 255 -31.92 9.83 -29.40
CA GLY A 255 -31.89 10.23 -30.81
C GLY A 255 -32.96 11.27 -31.18
N VAL A 256 -33.80 11.71 -30.23
CA VAL A 256 -34.87 12.68 -30.46
C VAL A 256 -34.30 14.09 -30.46
N GLY A 257 -34.46 14.81 -31.58
CA GLY A 257 -33.99 16.19 -31.73
C GLY A 257 -32.56 16.35 -32.25
N GLY A 258 -31.85 15.26 -32.54
CA GLY A 258 -30.51 15.29 -33.14
C GLY A 258 -30.55 15.69 -34.62
N LYS A 259 -29.67 16.60 -35.04
CA LYS A 259 -29.44 16.90 -36.46
C LYS A 259 -28.45 15.88 -37.04
N ASN A 260 -28.70 15.33 -38.23
CA ASN A 260 -27.75 14.46 -38.96
C ASN A 260 -27.28 13.18 -38.22
N HIS A 261 -28.18 12.44 -37.56
CA HIS A 261 -27.84 11.19 -36.86
C HIS A 261 -26.74 11.32 -35.80
N GLN A 262 -26.55 12.50 -35.22
CA GLN A 262 -25.57 12.76 -34.16
C GLN A 262 -26.09 12.26 -32.80
N HIS A 263 -26.28 10.95 -32.66
CA HIS A 263 -26.66 10.30 -31.41
C HIS A 263 -25.68 9.16 -31.08
N ALA A 264 -25.91 8.49 -29.96
CA ALA A 264 -25.07 7.42 -29.48
C ALA A 264 -25.32 6.13 -30.28
N HIS A 265 -24.24 5.57 -30.84
CA HIS A 265 -24.18 4.27 -31.47
C HIS A 265 -23.66 3.24 -30.48
N ILE A 266 -24.27 2.05 -30.45
CA ILE A 266 -23.92 0.97 -29.54
C ILE A 266 -23.36 -0.20 -30.34
N PHE A 267 -22.10 -0.53 -30.10
CA PHE A 267 -21.37 -1.61 -30.76
C PHE A 267 -21.05 -2.72 -29.77
N CYS A 268 -21.42 -3.96 -30.11
CA CYS A 268 -21.02 -5.12 -29.34
C CYS A 268 -19.74 -5.72 -29.95
N GLU A 269 -18.79 -6.10 -29.09
CA GLU A 269 -17.49 -6.62 -29.49
C GLU A 269 -17.29 -8.02 -28.90
N SER A 270 -16.68 -8.90 -29.69
CA SER A 270 -16.18 -10.19 -29.23
C SER A 270 -14.65 -10.19 -29.31
N LEU A 271 -14.01 -10.05 -28.15
CA LEU A 271 -12.56 -9.99 -28.05
C LEU A 271 -12.01 -11.19 -27.29
N GLY A 272 -11.10 -11.91 -27.95
CA GLY A 272 -10.33 -12.99 -27.33
C GLY A 272 -11.12 -14.26 -27.01
N ASP A 273 -12.33 -14.40 -27.54
CA ASP A 273 -13.19 -15.56 -27.30
C ASP A 273 -13.43 -16.37 -28.58
N SER A 274 -13.04 -17.65 -28.55
CA SER A 274 -13.18 -18.60 -29.66
C SER A 274 -14.64 -18.95 -29.96
N ASN A 275 -15.54 -18.75 -28.99
CA ASN A 275 -16.97 -19.04 -29.13
C ASN A 275 -17.79 -17.80 -29.53
N ALA A 276 -17.12 -16.71 -29.89
CA ALA A 276 -17.73 -15.47 -30.37
C ALA A 276 -18.75 -14.85 -29.39
N HIS A 277 -18.55 -14.96 -28.07
CA HIS A 277 -19.38 -14.25 -27.12
C HIS A 277 -19.05 -12.76 -27.06
N ILE A 278 -20.06 -11.96 -26.74
CA ILE A 278 -19.93 -10.53 -26.54
C ILE A 278 -19.19 -10.32 -25.21
N THR A 279 -17.97 -9.80 -25.29
CA THR A 279 -17.15 -9.49 -24.12
C THR A 279 -17.19 -8.02 -23.77
N HIS A 280 -17.41 -7.15 -24.76
CA HIS A 280 -17.42 -5.71 -24.56
C HIS A 280 -18.54 -5.03 -25.33
N VAL A 281 -18.90 -3.84 -24.86
CA VAL A 281 -19.83 -2.93 -25.52
C VAL A 281 -19.19 -1.55 -25.57
N THR A 282 -19.18 -0.96 -26.75
CA THR A 282 -18.68 0.38 -27.02
C THR A 282 -19.84 1.29 -27.39
N ILE A 283 -20.02 2.37 -26.64
CA ILE A 283 -20.99 3.42 -26.93
C ILE A 283 -20.23 4.62 -27.49
N TYR A 284 -20.55 5.02 -28.72
CA TYR A 284 -19.87 6.08 -29.44
C TYR A 284 -20.84 7.18 -29.84
N SER A 285 -20.47 8.45 -29.66
CA SER A 285 -21.21 9.57 -30.25
C SER A 285 -20.25 10.58 -30.89
N PRO A 286 -20.51 11.01 -32.14
CA PRO A 286 -19.69 12.01 -32.82
C PRO A 286 -19.77 13.41 -32.18
N GLU A 287 -20.86 13.74 -31.48
CA GLU A 287 -21.03 15.03 -30.77
C GLU A 287 -20.30 15.04 -29.41
N GLY A 288 -19.94 13.86 -28.91
CA GLY A 288 -19.36 13.65 -27.59
C GLY A 288 -20.38 13.77 -26.46
N PHE A 289 -20.06 13.10 -25.35
CA PHE A 289 -20.89 13.08 -24.15
C PHE A 289 -20.60 14.31 -23.29
N ASP A 290 -21.63 15.08 -23.00
CA ASP A 290 -21.56 16.16 -22.01
C ASP A 290 -21.57 15.59 -20.57
N HIS A 291 -21.58 16.47 -19.56
CA HIS A 291 -21.56 16.04 -18.16
C HIS A 291 -22.76 15.16 -17.80
N ALA A 292 -23.96 15.51 -18.26
CA ALA A 292 -25.17 14.75 -17.95
C ALA A 292 -25.13 13.35 -18.60
N ALA A 293 -24.66 13.28 -19.84
CA ALA A 293 -24.49 12.02 -20.56
C ALA A 293 -23.39 11.13 -19.93
N VAL A 294 -22.26 11.71 -19.50
CA VAL A 294 -21.21 10.96 -18.78
C VAL A 294 -21.71 10.41 -17.45
N GLU A 295 -22.48 11.20 -16.70
CA GLU A 295 -23.10 10.72 -15.46
C GLU A 295 -24.12 9.60 -15.71
N ALA A 296 -24.92 9.69 -16.78
CA ALA A 296 -25.82 8.61 -17.18
C ALA A 296 -25.06 7.32 -17.49
N LEU A 297 -23.91 7.42 -18.20
CA LEU A 297 -23.03 6.28 -18.48
C LEU A 297 -22.40 5.67 -17.22
N ARG A 298 -22.13 6.47 -16.18
CA ARG A 298 -21.62 5.99 -14.88
C ARG A 298 -22.68 5.32 -14.02
N LYS A 299 -23.94 5.75 -14.14
CA LYS A 299 -25.10 5.19 -13.42
C LYS A 299 -25.54 3.83 -13.94
N ILE A 300 -25.00 3.40 -15.08
CA ILE A 300 -25.26 2.08 -15.64
C ILE A 300 -24.70 1.01 -14.69
N GLN A 301 -25.59 0.42 -13.91
CA GLN A 301 -25.41 -0.87 -13.26
C GLN A 301 -26.51 -1.79 -13.78
N TRP A 302 -26.16 -2.66 -14.75
CA TRP A 302 -27.13 -3.54 -15.38
C TRP A 302 -27.33 -4.81 -14.57
N THR A 303 -28.60 -5.16 -14.35
CA THR A 303 -29.05 -6.52 -14.06
C THR A 303 -30.28 -6.79 -14.92
N TRP A 304 -30.10 -7.62 -15.95
CA TRP A 304 -31.22 -8.25 -16.65
C TRP A 304 -30.87 -9.69 -16.99
N GLY A 305 -31.90 -10.55 -16.94
CA GLY A 305 -31.82 -11.96 -17.24
C GLY A 305 -31.81 -12.23 -18.74
N PHE A 306 -30.64 -12.42 -19.36
CA PHE A 306 -30.60 -13.02 -20.70
C PHE A 306 -30.79 -14.54 -20.52
N LYS A 307 -31.93 -15.07 -20.99
CA LYS A 307 -32.36 -16.46 -20.72
C LYS A 307 -32.37 -16.83 -19.21
N GLY A 308 -32.69 -15.87 -18.34
CA GLY A 308 -32.76 -16.08 -16.89
C GLY A 308 -31.43 -15.93 -16.13
N HIS A 309 -30.33 -15.53 -16.81
CA HIS A 309 -29.06 -15.24 -16.15
C HIS A 309 -28.72 -13.75 -16.17
N ASP A 310 -28.29 -13.22 -15.02
CA ASP A 310 -27.90 -11.83 -14.89
C ASP A 310 -26.72 -11.48 -15.79
N LEU A 311 -26.91 -10.42 -16.57
CA LEU A 311 -25.88 -9.77 -17.36
C LEU A 311 -25.46 -8.48 -16.65
N ARG A 312 -24.20 -8.42 -16.25
CA ARG A 312 -23.60 -7.29 -15.54
C ARG A 312 -22.65 -6.53 -16.45
N THR A 313 -22.55 -5.23 -16.22
CA THR A 313 -21.55 -4.40 -16.88
C THR A 313 -20.69 -3.60 -15.94
N VAL A 314 -19.46 -3.42 -16.37
CA VAL A 314 -18.47 -2.59 -15.71
C VAL A 314 -17.98 -1.56 -16.72
N LEU A 315 -18.15 -0.27 -16.41
CA LEU A 315 -17.58 0.80 -17.21
C LEU A 315 -16.05 0.75 -17.09
N HIS A 316 -15.38 0.36 -18.18
CA HIS A 316 -13.91 0.33 -18.25
C HIS A 316 -13.33 1.74 -18.36
N GLY A 317 -13.99 2.61 -19.12
CA GLY A 317 -13.50 3.96 -19.31
C GLY A 317 -14.37 4.78 -20.25
N VAL A 318 -14.20 6.09 -20.14
CA VAL A 318 -14.79 7.10 -21.01
C VAL A 318 -13.63 7.93 -21.55
N GLY A 319 -13.57 8.10 -22.86
CA GLY A 319 -12.44 8.68 -23.56
C GLY A 319 -12.82 9.24 -24.93
N ARG A 320 -11.81 9.54 -25.73
CA ARG A 320 -11.96 10.08 -27.09
C ARG A 320 -11.22 9.19 -28.06
N VAL A 321 -11.83 8.98 -29.23
CA VAL A 321 -11.20 8.43 -30.44
C VAL A 321 -10.89 9.56 -31.40
#